data_AF-A0A2N4Y3Q6-F1
#
_entry.id   AF-A0A2N4Y3Q6-F1
#
_cell.length_a   1.000
_cell.length_b   1.000
_cell.length_c   1.000
_cell.angle_alpha   90.00
_cell.angle_beta   90.00
_cell.angle_gamma   90.00
#
_symmetry.space_group_name_H-M   'P 1'
#
loop_
_entity.id
_entity.type
_entity.pdbx_description
1 polymer ?
#
loop_
_entity_poly.entity_id
_entity_poly.type
_entity_poly.pdbx_seq_one_letter_code
_entity_poly.pdbx_strand_id
1 'polypeptide(L)'
;MKAPLETAGPFSLGIKMQISAAQTNSIQSFRHEMRGAGCWGACYEVACFIEHQFGWRRVDGVYALPDGRPIFYHSWNMLDDGVILDGTADQFGEGRDVAVCSTGDDVSLR
;
A
#
# COMPACT_ATOMS: atom_id res chain seq x y z
N MET A 1 -29.88 -2.46 43.68
CA MET A 1 -30.04 -2.00 42.28
C MET A 1 -28.96 -0.97 41.97
N LYS A 2 -28.04 -1.28 41.06
CA LYS A 2 -27.32 -0.33 40.20
C LYS A 2 -27.06 -1.09 38.89
N ALA A 3 -27.56 -0.54 37.79
CA ALA A 3 -27.44 -1.12 36.45
C ALA A 3 -25.97 -1.11 35.96
N PRO A 4 -25.58 -2.00 35.04
CA PRO A 4 -24.26 -1.94 34.42
C PRO A 4 -24.26 -0.81 33.37
N LEU A 5 -23.21 0.02 33.35
CA LEU A 5 -22.94 0.85 32.18
C LEU A 5 -22.23 -0.03 31.14
N GLU A 6 -23.01 -0.60 30.24
CA GLU A 6 -22.55 -0.90 28.89
C GLU A 6 -22.46 0.42 28.11
N THR A 7 -21.28 0.73 27.58
CA THR A 7 -21.16 1.38 26.28
C THR A 7 -19.91 0.83 25.59
N ALA A 8 -20.03 -0.40 25.07
CA ALA A 8 -19.22 -0.78 23.93
C ALA A 8 -19.68 0.12 22.78
N GLY A 9 -18.88 1.14 22.45
CA GLY A 9 -19.04 1.90 21.21
C GLY A 9 -18.97 0.95 20.01
N PRO A 10 -19.50 1.34 18.84
CA PRO A 10 -19.48 0.48 17.69
C PRO A 10 -18.02 0.28 17.29
N PHE A 11 -17.44 -0.86 17.64
CA PHE A 11 -16.40 -1.43 16.82
C PHE A 11 -17.05 -1.66 15.47
N SER A 12 -16.95 -0.66 14.58
CA SER A 12 -17.10 -0.91 13.17
C SER A 12 -16.13 -2.05 12.90
N LEU A 13 -16.66 -3.23 12.55
CA LEU A 13 -15.91 -4.28 11.88
C LEU A 13 -15.44 -3.65 10.57
N GLY A 14 -14.38 -2.83 10.66
CA GLY A 14 -13.93 -1.97 9.60
C GLY A 14 -13.47 -2.86 8.46
N ILE A 15 -14.30 -2.97 7.43
CA ILE A 15 -13.92 -3.63 6.20
C ILE A 15 -12.78 -2.80 5.64
N LYS A 16 -11.54 -3.28 5.78
CA LYS A 16 -10.39 -2.70 5.11
C LYS A 16 -10.63 -2.81 3.62
N MET A 17 -10.48 -1.70 2.91
CA MET A 17 -10.63 -1.69 1.48
C MET A 17 -9.67 -2.70 0.85
N GLN A 18 -10.22 -3.43 -0.11
CA GLN A 18 -9.49 -4.36 -0.95
C GLN A 18 -9.57 -3.83 -2.37
N ILE A 19 -8.48 -3.98 -3.11
CA ILE A 19 -8.50 -3.73 -4.54
C ILE A 19 -9.06 -4.97 -5.25
N SER A 20 -9.81 -4.75 -6.32
CA SER A 20 -10.33 -5.81 -7.18
C SER A 20 -9.21 -6.47 -8.01
N ALA A 21 -9.44 -7.69 -8.47
CA ALA A 21 -8.52 -8.36 -9.40
C ALA A 21 -8.27 -7.54 -10.68
N ALA A 22 -9.27 -6.81 -11.18
CA ALA A 22 -9.12 -5.94 -12.35
C ALA A 22 -8.15 -4.78 -12.08
N GLN A 23 -8.23 -4.17 -10.89
CA GLN A 23 -7.29 -3.12 -10.47
C GLN A 23 -5.89 -3.68 -10.30
N THR A 24 -5.74 -4.83 -9.64
CA THR A 24 -4.46 -5.54 -9.50
C THR A 24 -3.82 -5.81 -10.86
N ASN A 25 -4.57 -6.38 -11.81
CA ASN A 25 -4.07 -6.70 -13.15
C ASN A 25 -3.66 -5.44 -13.93
N SER A 26 -4.41 -4.35 -13.77
CA SER A 26 -4.08 -3.07 -14.40
C SER A 26 -2.76 -2.50 -13.86
N ILE A 27 -2.54 -2.58 -12.54
CA ILE A 27 -1.31 -2.13 -11.89
C ILE A 27 -0.13 -2.98 -12.34
N GLN A 28 -0.27 -4.31 -12.32
CA GLN A 28 0.76 -5.24 -12.78
C GLN A 28 1.16 -4.95 -14.23
N SER A 29 0.18 -4.77 -15.11
CA SER A 29 0.39 -4.54 -16.54
C SER A 29 1.19 -3.25 -16.76
N PHE A 30 0.80 -2.16 -16.11
CA PHE A 30 1.54 -0.89 -16.20
C PHE A 30 2.96 -1.00 -15.60
N ARG A 31 3.10 -1.67 -14.45
CA ARG A 31 4.43 -1.94 -13.85
C ARG A 31 5.34 -2.71 -14.80
N HIS A 32 4.83 -3.73 -15.48
CA HIS A 32 5.59 -4.50 -16.46
C HIS A 32 6.02 -3.65 -17.66
N GLU A 33 5.14 -2.77 -18.15
CA GLU A 33 5.47 -1.82 -19.22
C GLU A 33 6.62 -0.89 -18.81
N MET A 34 6.54 -0.28 -17.62
CA MET A 34 7.57 0.62 -17.11
C MET A 34 8.92 -0.08 -16.92
N ARG A 35 8.91 -1.32 -16.41
CA ARG A 35 10.13 -2.14 -16.31
C ARG A 35 10.70 -2.48 -17.68
N GLY A 36 9.84 -2.79 -18.65
CA GLY A 36 10.25 -3.00 -20.05
C GLY A 36 10.87 -1.75 -20.69
N ALA A 37 10.47 -0.56 -20.23
CA ALA A 37 11.04 0.73 -20.64
C ALA A 37 12.34 1.12 -19.89
N GLY A 38 12.81 0.30 -18.94
CA GLY A 38 14.05 0.54 -18.19
C GLY A 38 13.86 1.11 -16.78
N CYS A 39 12.62 1.33 -16.32
CA CYS A 39 12.32 1.73 -14.94
C CYS A 39 12.29 0.49 -14.03
N TRP A 40 13.45 0.03 -13.55
CA TRP A 40 13.59 -1.23 -12.80
C TRP A 40 12.65 -1.35 -11.58
N GLY A 41 12.64 -0.36 -10.69
CA GLY A 41 11.73 -0.30 -9.54
C GLY A 41 10.31 0.12 -9.93
N ALA A 42 10.20 1.06 -10.87
CA ALA A 42 8.95 1.66 -11.37
C ALA A 42 8.01 2.24 -10.29
N CYS A 43 8.46 2.39 -9.03
CA CYS A 43 7.59 2.75 -7.91
C CYS A 43 6.94 4.12 -8.09
N TYR A 44 7.71 5.11 -8.56
CA TYR A 44 7.21 6.45 -8.81
C TYR A 44 6.18 6.44 -9.95
N GLU A 45 6.52 5.84 -11.09
CA GLU A 45 5.66 5.77 -12.27
C GLU A 45 4.36 5.03 -11.97
N VAL A 46 4.44 3.87 -11.30
CA VAL A 46 3.28 3.07 -10.91
C VAL A 46 2.41 3.82 -9.91
N ALA A 47 2.99 4.50 -8.93
CA ALA A 47 2.21 5.27 -7.96
C ALA A 47 1.50 6.47 -8.62
N CYS A 48 2.16 7.14 -9.56
CA CYS A 48 1.52 8.17 -10.39
C CYS A 48 0.40 7.60 -11.26
N PHE A 49 0.59 6.42 -11.85
CA PHE A 49 -0.47 5.74 -12.62
C PHE A 49 -1.68 5.44 -11.73
N ILE A 50 -1.47 4.86 -10.55
CA ILE A 50 -2.54 4.54 -9.60
C ILE A 50 -3.31 5.80 -9.18
N GLU A 51 -2.59 6.89 -8.89
CA GLU A 51 -3.20 8.17 -8.51
C GLU A 51 -4.08 8.73 -9.64
N HIS A 52 -3.59 8.74 -10.88
CA HIS A 52 -4.37 9.24 -12.02
C HIS A 52 -5.54 8.32 -12.39
N GLN A 53 -5.35 7.00 -12.32
CA GLN A 53 -6.33 6.03 -12.80
C GLN A 53 -7.45 5.77 -11.78
N PHE A 54 -7.12 5.76 -10.49
CA PHE A 54 -8.05 5.36 -9.42
C PHE A 54 -8.33 6.47 -8.41
N GLY A 55 -7.59 7.58 -8.46
CA GLY A 55 -7.76 8.71 -7.53
C GLY A 55 -7.09 8.52 -6.16
N TRP A 56 -6.37 7.42 -5.95
CA TRP A 56 -5.71 7.16 -4.67
C TRP A 56 -4.40 7.91 -4.56
N ARG A 57 -4.35 8.83 -3.60
CA ARG A 57 -3.25 9.79 -3.43
C ARG A 57 -1.90 9.10 -3.35
N ARG A 58 -0.92 9.60 -4.10
CA ARG A 58 0.48 9.18 -3.98
C ARG A 58 1.10 9.71 -2.69
N VAL A 59 1.84 8.84 -2.02
CA VAL A 59 2.64 9.14 -0.83
C VAL A 59 4.05 8.68 -1.12
N ASP A 60 5.04 9.47 -0.72
CA ASP A 60 6.42 9.07 -0.76
C ASP A 60 6.96 8.86 0.65
N GLY A 61 7.91 7.95 0.79
CA GLY A 61 8.53 7.63 2.05
C GLY A 61 9.87 6.93 1.86
N VAL A 62 10.43 6.47 2.97
CA VAL A 62 11.68 5.73 2.98
C VAL A 62 11.43 4.38 3.62
N TYR A 63 11.78 3.30 2.91
CA TYR A 63 11.93 2.01 3.54
C TYR A 63 13.16 2.05 4.46
N ALA A 64 12.96 1.63 5.70
CA ALA A 64 14.01 1.56 6.70
C ALA A 64 14.15 0.14 7.24
N LEU A 65 15.35 -0.19 7.71
CA LEU A 65 15.59 -1.36 8.54
C LEU A 65 14.86 -1.20 9.89
N PRO A 66 14.65 -2.28 10.65
CA PRO A 66 14.05 -2.20 11.99
C PRO A 66 14.79 -1.28 12.97
N ASP A 67 16.08 -0.99 12.73
CA ASP A 67 16.87 -0.04 13.51
C ASP A 67 16.76 1.42 13.04
N GLY A 68 15.87 1.69 12.08
CA GLY A 68 15.59 3.02 11.52
C GLY A 68 16.55 3.47 10.43
N ARG A 69 17.56 2.67 10.05
CA ARG A 69 18.46 3.04 8.95
C ARG A 69 17.73 3.02 7.60
N PRO A 70 17.84 4.08 6.78
CA PRO A 70 17.17 4.14 5.49
C PRO A 70 17.81 3.19 4.47
N ILE A 71 16.98 2.55 3.64
CA ILE A 71 17.37 1.61 2.59
C ILE A 71 17.07 2.21 1.22
N PHE A 72 15.84 2.71 1.04
CA PHE A 72 15.33 3.05 -0.28
C PHE A 72 14.21 4.08 -0.19
N TYR A 73 14.24 5.10 -1.06
CA TYR A 73 13.13 6.04 -1.21
C TYR A 73 12.06 5.42 -2.10
N HIS A 74 10.80 5.43 -1.67
CA HIS A 74 9.73 4.66 -2.28
C HIS A 74 8.44 5.47 -2.42
N SER A 75 7.66 5.14 -3.44
CA SER A 75 6.36 5.73 -3.75
C SER A 75 5.24 4.69 -3.66
N TRP A 76 4.11 5.10 -3.08
CA TRP A 76 3.01 4.27 -2.62
C TRP A 76 1.71 5.04 -2.86
N ASN A 77 0.56 4.40 -2.65
CA ASN A 77 -0.73 5.08 -2.67
C ASN A 77 -1.50 4.86 -1.38
N MET A 78 -2.29 5.85 -0.97
CA MET A 78 -3.20 5.76 0.16
C MET A 78 -4.62 5.59 -0.34
N LEU A 79 -5.25 4.49 0.06
CA LEU A 79 -6.67 4.25 -0.19
C LEU A 79 -7.52 5.17 0.71
N ASP A 80 -8.80 5.34 0.37
CA ASP A 80 -9.73 6.25 1.08
C ASP A 80 -9.92 5.93 2.57
N ASP A 81 -9.62 4.70 3.01
CA ASP A 81 -9.68 4.27 4.41
C ASP A 81 -8.33 4.43 5.14
N GLY A 82 -7.34 5.04 4.49
CA GLY A 82 -6.00 5.28 5.03
C GLY A 82 -5.06 4.07 4.94
N VAL A 83 -5.49 2.98 4.31
CA VAL A 83 -4.65 1.81 4.05
C VAL A 83 -3.67 2.11 2.93
N ILE A 84 -2.48 1.54 3.03
CA ILE A 84 -1.41 1.72 2.05
C ILE A 84 -1.53 0.64 0.97
N LEU A 85 -1.42 1.07 -0.28
CA LEU A 85 -1.28 0.22 -1.45
C LEU A 85 0.13 0.40 -2.03
N ASP A 86 0.91 -0.68 -2.07
CA ASP A 86 2.19 -0.73 -2.78
C ASP A 86 2.03 -1.53 -4.07
N GLY A 87 1.99 -0.82 -5.20
CA GLY A 87 1.88 -1.41 -6.54
C GLY A 87 3.13 -2.16 -7.00
N THR A 88 4.23 -2.07 -6.25
CA THR A 88 5.57 -2.53 -6.62
C THR A 88 6.23 -3.30 -5.48
N ALA A 89 5.45 -3.91 -4.58
CA ALA A 89 5.99 -4.64 -3.42
C ALA A 89 6.89 -5.82 -3.83
N ASP A 90 6.72 -6.35 -5.05
CA ASP A 90 7.56 -7.39 -5.63
C ASP A 90 9.02 -6.97 -5.85
N GLN A 91 9.32 -5.68 -5.89
CA GLN A 91 10.68 -5.18 -6.14
C GLN A 91 11.70 -5.64 -5.08
N PHE A 92 11.24 -6.00 -3.88
CA PHE A 92 12.09 -6.44 -2.77
C PHE A 92 12.32 -7.96 -2.75
N GLY A 93 11.66 -8.73 -3.63
CA GLY A 93 11.84 -10.18 -3.69
C GLY A 93 11.23 -10.97 -2.53
N GLU A 94 10.33 -10.36 -1.75
CA GLU A 94 9.71 -10.96 -0.56
C GLU A 94 8.49 -11.86 -0.87
N GLY A 95 8.27 -12.19 -2.15
CA GLY A 95 7.12 -12.97 -2.59
C GLY A 95 5.78 -12.21 -2.54
N ARG A 96 5.81 -10.89 -2.32
CA ARG A 96 4.65 -10.01 -2.48
C ARG A 96 4.56 -9.52 -3.92
N ASP A 97 3.36 -9.15 -4.35
CA ASP A 97 3.11 -8.60 -5.69
C ASP A 97 2.64 -7.14 -5.60
N VAL A 98 1.33 -6.93 -5.70
CA VAL A 98 0.66 -5.70 -5.28
C VAL A 98 0.18 -5.93 -3.85
N ALA A 99 0.67 -5.14 -2.91
CA ALA A 99 0.40 -5.34 -1.48
C ALA A 99 -0.51 -4.25 -0.92
N VAL A 100 -1.45 -4.67 -0.08
CA VAL A 100 -2.33 -3.78 0.69
C VAL A 100 -1.94 -3.94 2.17
N CYS A 101 -1.34 -2.90 2.75
CA CYS A 101 -0.79 -2.91 4.10
C CYS A 101 -1.59 -1.98 5.01
N SER A 102 -1.98 -2.47 6.18
CA SER A 102 -2.66 -1.66 7.19
C SER A 102 -1.77 -0.49 7.61
N THR A 103 -2.35 0.68 7.86
CA THR A 103 -1.68 1.73 8.63
C THR A 103 -1.41 1.19 10.04
N GLY A 104 -0.15 0.85 10.32
CA GLY A 104 0.29 0.22 11.59
C GLY A 104 0.91 -1.18 11.42
N ASP A 105 0.76 -1.81 10.25
CA ASP A 105 1.71 -2.82 9.85
C ASP A 105 2.98 -2.07 9.46
N ASP A 106 3.95 -2.13 10.36
CA ASP A 106 5.29 -1.62 10.16
C ASP A 106 5.74 -2.00 8.75
N VAL A 107 5.85 -1.00 7.87
CA VAL A 107 6.32 -1.23 6.50
C VAL A 107 7.84 -1.35 6.48
N SER A 108 8.47 -1.23 7.65
CA SER A 108 9.76 -1.81 7.95
C SER A 108 9.73 -3.29 7.58
N LEU A 109 10.71 -3.72 6.77
CA LEU A 109 10.96 -5.12 6.45
C LEU A 109 10.88 -5.94 7.76
N ARG A 110 9.94 -6.88 7.84
CA ARG A 110 9.96 -7.92 8.88
C ARG A 110 10.87 -9.05 8.44
#